data_AF-A0A6A5AH17-F1
#
_entry.id   AF-A0A6A5AH17-F1
#
_cell.length_a   1.000
_cell.length_b   1.000
_cell.length_c   1.000
_cell.angle_alpha   90.00
_cell.angle_beta   90.00
_cell.angle_gamma   90.00
#
_symmetry.space_group_name_H-M   'P 1'
#
loop_
_entity.id
_entity.type
_entity.pdbx_description
1 polymer ?
#
loop_
_entity_poly.entity_id
_entity_poly.type
_entity_poly.pdbx_seq_one_letter_code
_entity_poly.pdbx_strand_id
1 'polypeptide(L)'
;MLPGLSSVQVSRSVAADYLRGYTWLVSFPDTLGNLALLRTSSALTGSNAKVEVSVERAGVTFDESKVAVAVSQNGQDYTTMSTVVYQYVQTILVYSTFPNHGPVFGGTEVVVYGDYFTNSSTLYCRFGTTMVSAATYFNSTTLTCIAPSVQSPRQVFIDVSTNSKRSSYSNTTTAAFTYDAPVSLKSVTPTLGPATGNFSVEIYGGPFPRTDELRCRFGSVVVQALWVQTDAI
;
A
#
# COMPACT_ATOMS: atom_id res chain seq x y z
N MET A 1 -35.18 17.69 10.51
CA MET A 1 -34.39 17.36 9.31
C MET A 1 -33.08 18.13 9.41
N LEU A 2 -31.94 17.45 9.42
CA LEU A 2 -30.63 18.09 9.37
C LEU A 2 -30.33 18.46 7.91
N PRO A 3 -29.86 19.68 7.60
CA PRO A 3 -29.52 20.07 6.23
C PRO A 3 -28.25 19.35 5.79
N GLY A 4 -28.26 18.74 4.59
CA GLY A 4 -27.06 18.17 3.94
C GLY A 4 -27.08 16.65 3.69
N LEU A 5 -28.12 15.92 4.09
CA LEU A 5 -28.23 14.47 3.84
C LEU A 5 -28.94 14.17 2.50
N SER A 6 -28.41 14.68 1.39
CA SER A 6 -29.05 14.53 0.07
C SER A 6 -28.86 13.15 -0.58
N SER A 7 -28.16 12.19 0.04
CA SER A 7 -27.86 10.90 -0.59
C SER A 7 -27.78 9.70 0.37
N VAL A 8 -28.55 9.68 1.47
CA VAL A 8 -28.56 8.49 2.36
C VAL A 8 -29.23 7.32 1.65
N GLN A 9 -28.49 6.24 1.43
CA GLN A 9 -29.02 4.99 0.88
C GLN A 9 -29.38 4.05 2.03
N VAL A 10 -30.61 3.56 2.08
CA VAL A 10 -31.05 2.59 3.08
C VAL A 10 -31.50 1.33 2.36
N SER A 11 -30.91 0.19 2.72
CA SER A 11 -31.28 -1.12 2.18
C SER A 11 -31.64 -2.07 3.32
N ARG A 12 -32.68 -2.89 3.09
CA ARG A 12 -33.16 -3.90 4.03
C ARG A 12 -32.72 -5.29 3.57
N SER A 13 -32.40 -6.18 4.51
CA SER A 13 -32.20 -7.60 4.23
C SER A 13 -33.44 -8.19 3.53
N VAL A 14 -33.19 -9.09 2.58
CA VAL A 14 -34.24 -9.68 1.73
C VAL A 14 -35.11 -10.66 2.52
N ALA A 15 -34.51 -11.33 3.52
CA ALA A 15 -35.19 -12.19 4.47
C ALA A 15 -34.95 -11.71 5.90
N ALA A 16 -35.93 -11.94 6.77
CA ALA A 16 -35.77 -11.76 8.21
C ALA A 16 -34.98 -12.94 8.78
N ASP A 17 -33.99 -12.67 9.61
CA ASP A 17 -33.41 -13.68 10.49
C ASP A 17 -34.46 -14.01 11.56
N TYR A 18 -34.81 -15.30 11.71
CA TYR A 18 -35.80 -15.76 12.68
C TYR A 18 -35.49 -15.35 14.13
N LEU A 19 -34.23 -15.04 14.45
CA LEU A 19 -33.80 -14.60 15.78
C LEU A 19 -33.59 -13.09 15.91
N ARG A 20 -33.37 -12.36 14.80
CA ARG A 20 -32.90 -10.96 14.81
C ARG A 20 -33.73 -10.00 13.97
N GLY A 21 -34.74 -10.49 13.25
CA GLY A 21 -35.59 -9.68 12.38
C GLY A 21 -34.87 -9.23 11.10
N TYR A 22 -35.29 -8.09 10.55
CA TYR A 22 -34.67 -7.52 9.36
C TYR A 22 -33.45 -6.68 9.74
N THR A 23 -32.36 -6.83 8.99
CA THR A 23 -31.19 -5.95 9.10
C THR A 23 -31.33 -4.80 8.12
N TRP A 24 -30.98 -3.59 8.56
CA TRP A 24 -31.01 -2.39 7.73
C TRP A 24 -29.58 -1.85 7.60
N LEU A 25 -29.09 -1.74 6.37
CA LEU A 25 -27.80 -1.14 6.04
C LEU A 25 -28.05 0.30 5.56
N VAL A 26 -27.49 1.25 6.29
CA VAL A 26 -27.54 2.69 5.97
C VAL A 26 -26.16 3.11 5.46
N SER A 27 -26.09 3.51 4.19
CA SER A 27 -24.86 3.91 3.53
C SER A 27 -24.88 5.40 3.20
N PHE A 28 -23.78 6.07 3.52
CA PHE A 28 -23.53 7.47 3.16
C PHE A 28 -22.50 7.46 2.02
N PRO A 29 -22.90 7.77 0.78
CA PRO A 29 -22.01 7.67 -0.39
C PRO A 29 -21.04 8.85 -0.52
N ASP A 30 -21.28 9.94 0.21
CA ASP A 30 -20.44 11.14 0.20
C ASP A 30 -19.63 11.26 1.51
N THR A 31 -18.34 11.64 1.39
CA THR A 31 -17.48 11.95 2.54
C THR A 31 -17.87 13.30 3.15
N LEU A 32 -18.57 13.28 4.29
CA LEU A 32 -19.13 14.47 4.95
C LEU A 32 -18.30 15.02 6.12
N GLY A 33 -17.05 14.57 6.30
CA GLY A 33 -16.16 15.04 7.37
C GLY A 33 -16.66 14.69 8.79
N ASN A 34 -16.25 15.48 9.80
CA ASN A 34 -16.67 15.32 11.20
C ASN A 34 -18.16 15.64 11.35
N LEU A 35 -19.01 14.63 11.16
CA LEU A 35 -20.43 14.73 11.44
C LEU A 35 -20.67 14.83 12.95
N ALA A 36 -21.50 15.79 13.36
CA ALA A 36 -22.00 15.85 14.73
C ALA A 36 -22.74 14.55 15.06
N LEU A 37 -22.43 13.96 16.23
CA LEU A 37 -23.06 12.73 16.72
C LEU A 37 -24.59 12.85 16.64
N LEU A 38 -25.23 11.90 15.96
CA LEU A 38 -26.67 11.71 15.99
C LEU A 38 -27.10 11.62 17.45
N ARG A 39 -27.69 12.69 17.99
CA ARG A 39 -28.43 12.64 19.23
C ARG A 39 -29.70 11.86 18.93
N THR A 40 -29.83 10.72 19.58
CA THR A 40 -30.97 9.81 19.47
C THR A 40 -32.29 10.57 19.52
N SER A 41 -33.11 10.47 18.47
CA SER A 41 -34.58 10.55 18.65
C SER A 41 -35.09 9.12 18.60
N SER A 42 -35.26 8.53 19.78
CA SER A 42 -35.92 7.25 19.97
C SER A 42 -37.37 7.34 19.46
N ALA A 43 -37.59 6.93 18.21
CA ALA A 43 -38.93 6.86 17.62
C ALA A 43 -39.07 5.62 16.71
N LEU A 44 -38.43 4.51 17.06
CA LEU A 44 -38.72 3.22 16.43
C LEU A 44 -39.24 2.25 17.50
N THR A 45 -40.51 1.88 17.35
CA THR A 45 -41.22 0.87 18.15
C THR A 45 -41.29 -0.45 17.37
N GLY A 46 -40.97 -1.57 18.04
CA GLY A 46 -41.07 -2.92 17.49
C GLY A 46 -40.33 -3.94 18.35
N SER A 47 -40.99 -5.04 18.72
CA SER A 47 -40.43 -6.13 19.52
C SER A 47 -39.34 -6.89 18.74
N ASN A 48 -38.18 -7.08 19.37
CA ASN A 48 -36.99 -7.84 18.90
C ASN A 48 -35.95 -7.09 18.04
N ALA A 49 -35.87 -5.77 18.08
CA ALA A 49 -34.72 -5.05 17.54
C ALA A 49 -33.54 -5.05 18.54
N LYS A 50 -32.57 -5.96 18.38
CA LYS A 50 -31.27 -5.86 19.05
C LYS A 50 -30.35 -4.98 18.20
N VAL A 51 -30.22 -3.71 18.58
CA VAL A 51 -29.27 -2.79 17.95
C VAL A 51 -27.96 -2.86 18.71
N GLU A 52 -26.95 -3.52 18.15
CA GLU A 52 -25.56 -3.35 18.59
C GLU A 52 -24.96 -2.19 17.79
N VAL A 53 -24.87 -1.01 18.43
CA VAL A 53 -24.09 0.11 17.91
C VAL A 53 -22.65 -0.06 18.40
N SER A 54 -21.81 -0.70 17.60
CA SER A 54 -20.36 -0.59 17.80
C SER A 54 -19.90 0.74 17.22
N VAL A 55 -19.41 1.62 18.10
CA VAL A 55 -18.86 2.91 17.68
C VAL A 55 -17.49 2.69 17.05
N GLU A 56 -17.43 2.65 15.72
CA GLU A 56 -16.18 2.95 15.02
C GLU A 56 -16.01 4.47 15.03
N ARG A 57 -15.37 5.00 16.08
CA ARG A 57 -14.93 6.40 16.07
C ARG A 57 -13.86 6.53 14.98
N ALA A 58 -14.10 7.42 14.01
CA ALA A 58 -13.00 7.98 13.23
C ALA A 58 -11.99 8.58 14.24
N GLY A 59 -10.73 8.15 14.15
CA GLY A 59 -9.68 8.63 15.03
C GLY A 59 -9.67 10.16 14.98
N VAL A 60 -9.70 10.79 16.16
CA VAL A 60 -9.54 12.24 16.24
C VAL A 60 -8.16 12.53 15.67
N THR A 61 -8.09 13.41 14.66
CA THR A 61 -6.83 13.89 14.05
C THR A 61 -6.11 14.76 15.08
N PHE A 62 -5.52 14.11 16.08
CA PHE A 62 -4.54 14.76 16.92
C PHE A 62 -3.18 14.50 16.30
N ASP A 63 -2.58 15.57 15.80
CA ASP A 63 -1.18 15.64 15.43
C ASP A 63 -0.33 14.99 16.54
N GLU A 64 0.24 13.83 16.24
CA GLU A 64 1.17 13.03 17.06
C GLU A 64 0.87 12.88 18.57
N SER A 65 -0.39 13.03 19.00
CA SER A 65 -0.69 13.08 20.44
C SER A 65 -0.63 11.70 21.11
N LYS A 66 0.04 11.64 22.26
CA LYS A 66 -0.02 10.51 23.19
C LYS A 66 -1.19 10.71 24.14
N VAL A 67 -2.12 9.75 24.18
CA VAL A 67 -3.24 9.74 25.12
C VAL A 67 -3.07 8.62 26.13
N ALA A 68 -3.39 8.87 27.39
CA ALA A 68 -3.39 7.83 28.42
C ALA A 68 -4.53 6.82 28.16
N VAL A 69 -4.24 5.53 28.27
CA VAL A 69 -5.24 4.46 28.14
C VAL A 69 -5.83 4.18 29.50
N ALA A 70 -7.15 4.27 29.64
CA ALA A 70 -7.87 3.94 30.86
C ALA A 70 -8.85 2.78 30.63
N VAL A 71 -9.01 1.93 31.66
CA VAL A 71 -9.88 0.76 31.61
C VAL A 71 -10.97 0.90 32.67
N SER A 72 -12.19 0.40 32.35
CA SER A 72 -13.32 0.34 33.26
C SER A 72 -13.93 -1.07 33.28
N GLN A 73 -14.43 -1.50 34.44
CA GLN A 73 -15.16 -2.76 34.59
C GLN A 73 -16.69 -2.56 34.56
N ASN A 74 -17.17 -1.33 34.65
CA ASN A 74 -18.60 -0.99 34.75
C ASN A 74 -19.02 0.18 33.84
N GLY A 75 -18.09 0.71 33.03
CA GLY A 75 -18.32 1.83 32.12
C GLY A 75 -18.40 3.20 32.79
N GLN A 76 -18.28 3.28 34.11
CA GLN A 76 -18.38 4.51 34.89
C GLN A 76 -17.07 4.85 35.62
N ASP A 77 -16.44 3.84 36.23
CA ASP A 77 -15.20 4.00 36.97
C ASP A 77 -14.01 3.61 36.10
N TYR A 78 -13.14 4.58 35.80
CA TYR A 78 -11.95 4.39 34.96
C TYR A 78 -10.67 4.52 35.80
N THR A 79 -9.63 3.78 35.44
CA THR A 79 -8.30 3.91 36.05
C THR A 79 -7.75 5.32 35.92
N THR A 80 -7.26 5.93 37.01
CA THR A 80 -6.84 7.34 37.06
C THR A 80 -5.33 7.58 36.92
N MET A 81 -4.49 6.54 37.07
CA MET A 81 -3.03 6.64 37.00
C MET A 81 -2.40 5.66 36.01
N SER A 82 -2.82 5.72 34.75
CA SER A 82 -2.23 4.90 33.70
C SER A 82 -0.97 5.55 33.14
N THR A 83 0.16 4.84 33.18
CA THR A 83 1.40 5.18 32.46
C THR A 83 1.40 4.63 31.03
N VAL A 84 0.39 3.84 30.68
CA VAL A 84 0.23 3.26 29.34
C VAL A 84 -0.39 4.31 28.43
N VAL A 85 0.33 4.66 27.36
CA VAL A 85 -0.12 5.66 26.39
C VAL A 85 -0.34 5.02 25.02
N TYR A 86 -1.40 5.44 24.35
CA TYR A 86 -1.63 5.19 22.93
C TYR A 86 -1.19 6.43 22.15
N GLN A 87 -0.40 6.24 21.11
CA GLN A 87 0.04 7.33 20.25
C GLN A 87 -0.76 7.29 18.94
N TYR A 88 -1.43 8.39 18.63
CA TYR A 88 -1.97 8.61 17.30
C TYR A 88 -0.84 9.01 16.37
N VAL A 89 -0.73 8.32 15.24
CA VAL A 89 0.22 8.64 14.17
C VAL A 89 -0.55 9.03 12.93
N GLN A 90 0.03 9.90 12.12
CA GLN A 90 -0.56 10.26 10.84
C GLN A 90 -0.59 9.04 9.90
N THR A 91 -1.59 9.00 9.02
CA THR A 91 -1.66 7.93 8.01
C THR A 91 -0.49 8.08 7.04
N ILE A 92 0.29 7.01 6.90
CA ILE A 92 1.42 6.99 5.98
C ILE A 92 0.91 7.07 4.54
N LEU A 93 1.51 7.97 3.76
CA LEU A 93 1.21 8.14 2.34
C LEU A 93 2.42 7.69 1.52
N VAL A 94 2.15 7.02 0.39
CA VAL A 94 3.19 6.59 -0.56
C VAL A 94 2.77 7.05 -1.94
N TYR A 95 3.64 7.82 -2.60
CA TYR A 95 3.32 8.48 -3.87
C TYR A 95 4.06 7.88 -5.05
N SER A 96 5.34 7.52 -4.87
CA SER A 96 6.17 7.02 -5.96
C SER A 96 7.35 6.19 -5.45
N THR A 97 7.95 5.44 -6.37
CA THR A 97 9.17 4.66 -6.11
C THR A 97 10.17 4.78 -7.25
N PHE A 98 11.45 4.57 -6.93
CA PHE A 98 12.52 4.54 -7.92
C PHE A 98 13.63 3.53 -7.53
N PRO A 99 14.04 2.62 -8.43
CA PRO A 99 13.36 2.27 -9.67
C PRO A 99 11.95 1.71 -9.39
N ASN A 100 11.03 1.88 -10.35
CA ASN A 100 9.65 1.39 -10.24
C ASN A 100 9.47 -0.02 -10.84
N HIS A 101 10.57 -0.72 -11.14
CA HIS A 101 10.55 -2.07 -11.69
C HIS A 101 11.84 -2.83 -11.35
N GLY A 102 11.83 -4.13 -11.58
CA GLY A 102 12.98 -5.00 -11.35
C GLY A 102 12.67 -6.47 -11.62
N PRO A 103 13.67 -7.35 -11.62
CA PRO A 103 13.48 -8.76 -11.98
C PRO A 103 12.59 -9.51 -10.99
N VAL A 104 11.86 -10.53 -11.47
CA VAL A 104 11.10 -11.47 -10.62
C VAL A 104 11.93 -12.14 -9.52
N PHE A 105 13.26 -12.21 -9.66
CA PHE A 105 14.16 -12.75 -8.65
C PHE A 105 14.30 -11.86 -7.39
N GLY A 106 13.76 -10.63 -7.43
CA GLY A 106 13.89 -9.66 -6.34
C GLY A 106 15.30 -9.09 -6.23
N GLY A 107 15.62 -8.50 -5.08
CA GLY A 107 16.93 -7.92 -4.79
C GLY A 107 17.10 -6.47 -5.25
N THR A 108 16.16 -5.91 -6.00
CA THR A 108 16.17 -4.49 -6.36
C THR A 108 16.02 -3.63 -5.11
N GLU A 109 16.98 -2.75 -4.84
CA GLU A 109 16.82 -1.70 -3.86
C GLU A 109 15.93 -0.60 -4.45
N VAL A 110 14.78 -0.37 -3.80
CA VAL A 110 13.76 0.57 -4.22
C VAL A 110 13.73 1.72 -3.23
N VAL A 111 13.96 2.94 -3.70
CA VAL A 111 13.69 4.17 -2.97
C VAL A 111 12.19 4.43 -2.99
N VAL A 112 11.60 4.63 -1.82
CA VAL A 112 10.17 4.88 -1.63
C VAL A 112 9.98 6.31 -1.16
N TYR A 113 9.14 7.05 -1.88
CA TYR A 113 8.80 8.44 -1.57
C TYR A 113 7.36 8.54 -1.07
N GLY A 114 7.17 9.33 -0.02
CA GLY A 114 5.89 9.46 0.66
C GLY A 114 5.89 10.55 1.71
N ASP A 115 4.97 10.45 2.66
CA ASP A 115 4.90 11.33 3.84
C ASP A 115 4.65 10.52 5.11
N TYR A 116 5.05 11.11 6.23
CA TYR A 116 4.84 10.61 7.60
C TYR A 116 5.51 9.26 7.91
N PHE A 117 6.60 8.94 7.21
CA PHE A 117 7.45 7.83 7.61
C PHE A 117 8.04 8.08 8.99
N THR A 118 8.07 7.05 9.83
CA THR A 118 8.64 7.15 11.18
C THR A 118 9.79 6.16 11.29
N ASN A 119 10.91 6.61 11.86
CA ASN A 119 12.02 5.73 12.18
C ASN A 119 11.60 4.75 13.28
N SER A 120 11.41 3.48 12.91
CA SER A 120 11.00 2.43 13.81
C SER A 120 11.60 1.09 13.39
N SER A 121 11.89 0.23 14.36
CA SER A 121 12.25 -1.18 14.11
C SER A 121 11.11 -1.98 13.49
N THR A 122 9.89 -1.44 13.50
CA THR A 122 8.69 -2.01 12.90
C THR A 122 8.28 -1.31 11.60
N LEU A 123 9.21 -0.65 10.92
CA LEU A 123 9.00 -0.05 9.60
C LEU A 123 9.16 -1.13 8.50
N TYR A 124 8.07 -1.39 7.76
CA TYR A 124 8.01 -2.39 6.70
C TYR A 124 7.46 -1.79 5.41
N CYS A 125 8.06 -2.17 4.28
CA CYS A 125 7.42 -2.03 2.98
C CYS A 125 6.59 -3.27 2.67
N ARG A 126 5.52 -3.09 1.91
CA ARG A 126 4.68 -4.17 1.43
C ARG A 126 4.57 -4.09 -0.09
N PHE A 127 5.06 -5.12 -0.77
CA PHE A 127 4.96 -5.31 -2.20
C PHE A 127 3.77 -6.23 -2.49
N GLY A 128 2.60 -5.65 -2.77
CA GLY A 128 1.35 -6.39 -2.97
C GLY A 128 0.89 -7.10 -1.69
N THR A 129 1.22 -8.37 -1.53
CA THR A 129 0.91 -9.16 -0.31
C THR A 129 2.14 -9.49 0.53
N THR A 130 3.35 -9.26 0.02
CA THR A 130 4.59 -9.62 0.71
C THR A 130 5.13 -8.43 1.49
N MET A 131 5.37 -8.61 2.79
CA MET A 131 5.99 -7.61 3.67
C MET A 131 7.49 -7.85 3.77
N VAL A 132 8.28 -6.78 3.70
CA VAL A 132 9.74 -6.78 3.88
C VAL A 132 10.10 -5.64 4.84
N SER A 133 11.07 -5.85 5.72
CA SER A 133 11.60 -4.78 6.57
C SER A 133 12.20 -3.67 5.70
N ALA A 134 12.01 -2.41 6.08
CA ALA A 134 12.74 -1.33 5.44
C ALA A 134 14.24 -1.54 5.59
N ALA A 135 14.98 -1.34 4.50
CA ALA A 135 16.43 -1.49 4.47
C ALA A 135 17.09 -0.30 5.17
N THR A 136 16.69 0.92 4.78
CA THR A 136 17.21 2.16 5.37
C THR A 136 16.09 3.20 5.50
N TYR A 137 15.98 3.84 6.66
CA TYR A 137 15.16 5.04 6.85
C TYR A 137 16.05 6.27 6.67
N PHE A 138 15.67 7.21 5.79
CA PHE A 138 16.39 8.47 5.64
C PHE A 138 15.72 9.60 6.41
N ASN A 139 14.43 9.81 6.19
CA ASN A 139 13.63 10.86 6.82
C ASN A 139 12.13 10.54 6.68
N SER A 140 11.28 11.46 7.12
CA SER A 140 9.82 11.26 7.12
C SER A 140 9.19 11.16 5.73
N THR A 141 9.95 11.38 4.65
CA THR A 141 9.46 11.34 3.27
C THR A 141 10.18 10.33 2.39
N THR A 142 11.29 9.74 2.86
CA THR A 142 12.13 8.84 2.06
C THR A 142 12.68 7.66 2.88
N LEU A 143 12.57 6.47 2.31
CA LEU A 143 13.19 5.23 2.82
C LEU A 143 13.61 4.33 1.65
N THR A 144 14.44 3.30 1.89
CA THR A 144 14.68 2.21 0.94
C THR A 144 14.16 0.87 1.42
N CYS A 145 13.75 0.04 0.47
CA CYS A 145 13.31 -1.33 0.67
C CYS A 145 13.86 -2.25 -0.43
N ILE A 146 14.15 -3.50 -0.08
CA ILE A 146 14.60 -4.50 -1.05
C ILE A 146 13.38 -5.28 -1.55
N ALA A 147 13.14 -5.26 -2.86
CA ALA A 147 12.04 -5.98 -3.49
C ALA A 147 12.20 -7.51 -3.28
N PRO A 148 11.19 -8.22 -2.75
CA PRO A 148 11.24 -9.67 -2.58
C PRO A 148 11.12 -10.41 -3.92
N SER A 149 11.57 -11.66 -3.99
CA SER A 149 11.35 -12.52 -5.15
C SER A 149 9.88 -12.93 -5.31
N VAL A 150 9.42 -13.09 -6.55
CA VAL A 150 8.08 -13.58 -6.91
C VAL A 150 8.16 -14.70 -7.94
N GLN A 151 7.09 -15.49 -8.08
CA GLN A 151 7.06 -16.64 -8.99
C GLN A 151 6.87 -16.26 -10.46
N SER A 152 6.17 -15.15 -10.72
CA SER A 152 5.82 -14.74 -12.09
C SER A 152 5.86 -13.22 -12.22
N PRO A 153 6.12 -12.71 -13.44
CA PRO A 153 6.05 -11.27 -13.72
C PRO A 153 4.66 -10.73 -13.41
N ARG A 154 4.60 -9.57 -12.76
CA ARG A 154 3.35 -8.88 -12.38
C ARG A 154 3.63 -7.48 -11.86
N GLN A 155 2.62 -6.62 -11.92
CA GLN A 155 2.63 -5.35 -11.21
C GLN A 155 2.02 -5.53 -9.82
N VAL A 156 2.58 -4.83 -8.82
CA VAL A 156 2.05 -4.74 -7.47
C VAL A 156 2.07 -3.29 -6.99
N PHE A 157 1.22 -2.96 -6.02
CA PHE A 157 1.32 -1.68 -5.31
C PHE A 157 2.29 -1.81 -4.13
N ILE A 158 2.96 -0.71 -3.82
CA ILE A 158 3.85 -0.56 -2.67
C ILE A 158 3.15 0.25 -1.60
N ASP A 159 3.10 -0.31 -0.39
CA ASP A 159 2.67 0.38 0.82
C ASP A 159 3.77 0.37 1.88
N VAL A 160 3.64 1.26 2.87
CA VAL A 160 4.52 1.32 4.04
C VAL A 160 3.68 1.23 5.31
N SER A 161 4.18 0.51 6.32
CA SER A 161 3.56 0.38 7.65
C SER A 161 4.62 0.45 8.75
N THR A 162 4.27 1.06 9.88
CA THR A 162 5.11 1.18 11.08
C THR A 162 4.69 0.28 12.23
N ASN A 163 3.64 -0.55 12.07
CA ASN A 163 3.06 -1.32 13.18
C ASN A 163 2.87 -2.81 12.89
N SER A 164 3.50 -3.31 11.82
CA SER A 164 3.46 -4.71 11.37
C SER A 164 2.05 -5.33 11.21
N LYS A 165 0.99 -4.50 11.19
CA LYS A 165 -0.40 -4.92 11.08
C LYS A 165 -1.02 -4.42 9.78
N ARG A 166 -1.82 -5.30 9.16
CA ARG A 166 -2.53 -5.09 7.88
C ARG A 166 -3.46 -3.88 7.86
N SER A 167 -3.80 -3.33 9.03
CA SER A 167 -4.77 -2.23 9.19
C SER A 167 -4.16 -0.83 9.13
N SER A 168 -2.83 -0.70 8.97
CA SER A 168 -2.15 0.61 8.88
C SER A 168 -1.81 1.04 7.45
N TYR A 169 -2.22 0.25 6.46
CA TYR A 169 -1.94 0.56 5.07
C TYR A 169 -2.93 1.60 4.56
N SER A 170 -2.42 2.62 3.89
CA SER A 170 -3.29 3.53 3.18
C SER A 170 -3.90 2.82 1.99
N ASN A 171 -5.23 2.75 1.91
CA ASN A 171 -5.94 2.30 0.71
C ASN A 171 -5.78 3.28 -0.48
N THR A 172 -4.93 4.31 -0.35
CA THR A 172 -4.73 5.37 -1.34
C THR A 172 -3.36 5.34 -2.01
N THR A 173 -2.54 4.30 -1.82
CA THR A 173 -1.25 4.23 -2.53
C THR A 173 -1.47 4.20 -4.04
N THR A 174 -0.70 5.01 -4.76
CA THR A 174 -0.63 4.99 -6.23
C THR A 174 0.72 4.46 -6.71
N ALA A 175 1.64 4.17 -5.80
CA ALA A 175 2.99 3.73 -6.13
C ALA A 175 2.98 2.26 -6.58
N ALA A 176 3.19 2.04 -7.87
CA ALA A 176 3.30 0.70 -8.45
C ALA A 176 4.75 0.28 -8.65
N PHE A 177 5.00 -1.02 -8.52
CA PHE A 177 6.26 -1.67 -8.85
C PHE A 177 6.01 -2.87 -9.76
N THR A 178 6.76 -2.94 -10.86
CA THR A 178 6.61 -4.00 -11.87
C THR A 178 7.72 -5.04 -11.73
N TYR A 179 7.34 -6.30 -11.53
CA TYR A 179 8.27 -7.43 -11.62
C TYR A 179 8.40 -7.87 -13.08
N ASP A 180 9.60 -7.73 -13.62
CA ASP A 180 9.94 -8.01 -15.01
C ASP A 180 10.27 -9.48 -15.24
N ALA A 181 9.91 -9.97 -16.42
CA ALA A 181 10.26 -11.30 -16.86
C ALA A 181 11.79 -11.48 -16.97
N PRO A 182 12.31 -12.68 -16.65
CA PRO A 182 13.72 -12.97 -16.86
C PRO A 182 14.11 -12.77 -18.32
N VAL A 183 15.18 -11.99 -18.55
CA VAL A 183 15.73 -11.78 -19.89
C VAL A 183 16.52 -13.01 -20.31
N SER A 184 16.28 -13.50 -21.51
CA SER A 184 17.02 -14.59 -22.14
C SER A 184 17.84 -14.10 -23.32
N LEU A 185 19.11 -14.48 -23.42
CA LEU A 185 19.94 -14.24 -24.59
C LEU A 185 19.88 -15.47 -25.49
N LYS A 186 19.54 -15.29 -26.77
CA LYS A 186 19.49 -16.37 -27.77
C LYS A 186 20.75 -16.40 -28.62
N SER A 187 21.15 -15.25 -29.19
CA SER A 187 22.33 -15.15 -30.04
C SER A 187 22.86 -13.72 -30.10
N VAL A 188 24.10 -13.60 -30.57
CA VAL A 188 24.76 -12.32 -30.88
C VAL A 188 25.42 -12.41 -32.25
N THR A 189 25.24 -11.40 -33.08
CA THR A 189 25.78 -11.36 -34.45
C THR A 189 26.37 -9.99 -34.76
N PRO A 190 27.59 -9.89 -35.30
CA PRO A 190 28.56 -10.99 -35.47
C PRO A 190 29.13 -11.47 -34.12
N THR A 191 29.61 -12.71 -34.07
CA THR A 191 30.26 -13.30 -32.87
C THR A 191 31.74 -12.94 -32.72
N LEU A 192 32.29 -12.19 -33.68
CA LEU A 192 33.69 -11.80 -33.78
C LEU A 192 33.77 -10.31 -34.14
N GLY A 193 34.70 -9.59 -33.53
CA GLY A 193 34.91 -8.17 -33.79
C GLY A 193 36.33 -7.70 -33.42
N PRO A 194 36.75 -6.52 -33.89
CA PRO A 194 38.09 -5.98 -33.61
C PRO A 194 38.29 -5.67 -32.12
N ALA A 195 39.47 -6.01 -31.58
CA ALA A 195 39.83 -5.67 -30.20
C ALA A 195 39.92 -4.15 -29.95
N THR A 196 40.05 -3.36 -31.01
CA THR A 196 40.08 -1.89 -30.98
C THR A 196 38.71 -1.26 -30.68
N GLY A 197 37.63 -2.04 -30.66
CA GLY A 197 36.27 -1.54 -30.46
C GLY A 197 35.70 -0.85 -31.70
N ASN A 198 34.73 0.05 -31.49
CA ASN A 198 33.98 0.78 -32.53
C ASN A 198 33.30 -0.13 -33.58
N PHE A 199 32.64 -1.19 -33.12
CA PHE A 199 31.76 -2.04 -33.91
C PHE A 199 30.44 -2.24 -33.18
N SER A 200 29.38 -2.52 -33.93
CA SER A 200 28.06 -2.84 -33.38
C SER A 200 27.81 -4.33 -33.46
N VAL A 201 27.10 -4.87 -32.46
CA VAL A 201 26.55 -6.22 -32.49
C VAL A 201 25.05 -6.17 -32.33
N GLU A 202 24.36 -7.09 -32.99
CA GLU A 202 22.95 -7.36 -32.79
C GLU A 202 22.79 -8.47 -31.78
N ILE A 203 21.97 -8.24 -30.76
CA ILE A 203 21.65 -9.23 -29.73
C ILE A 203 20.20 -9.66 -29.91
N TYR A 204 19.99 -10.96 -30.04
CA TYR A 204 18.67 -11.58 -30.15
C TYR A 204 18.32 -12.28 -28.84
N GLY A 205 17.05 -12.19 -28.45
CA GLY A 205 16.59 -12.67 -27.15
C GLY A 205 15.41 -11.87 -26.62
N GLY A 206 15.24 -11.87 -25.31
CA GLY A 206 14.30 -11.00 -24.62
C GLY A 206 13.61 -11.65 -23.43
N PRO A 207 12.61 -10.94 -22.86
CA PRO A 207 12.09 -9.66 -23.35
C PRO A 207 13.06 -8.50 -23.08
N PHE A 208 13.32 -7.67 -24.09
CA PHE A 208 14.07 -6.42 -23.93
C PHE A 208 13.09 -5.25 -23.90
N PRO A 209 12.98 -4.52 -22.78
CA PRO A 209 12.12 -3.35 -22.72
C PRO A 209 12.68 -2.23 -23.60
N ARG A 210 11.79 -1.42 -24.19
CA ARG A 210 12.18 -0.28 -25.02
C ARG A 210 12.60 0.90 -24.13
N THR A 211 13.80 0.84 -23.59
CA THR A 211 14.37 1.87 -22.70
C THR A 211 15.79 2.23 -23.13
N ASP A 212 16.25 3.39 -22.70
CA ASP A 212 17.64 3.83 -22.81
C ASP A 212 18.53 3.28 -21.67
N GLU A 213 17.97 2.50 -20.74
CA GLU A 213 18.65 1.83 -19.63
C GLU A 213 19.28 0.49 -20.04
N LEU A 214 18.95 -0.04 -21.22
CA LEU A 214 19.56 -1.27 -21.71
C LEU A 214 21.09 -1.14 -21.78
N ARG A 215 21.79 -2.13 -21.22
CA ARG A 215 23.25 -2.22 -21.24
C ARG A 215 23.68 -3.60 -21.71
N CYS A 216 24.68 -3.64 -22.58
CA CYS A 216 25.37 -4.88 -22.93
C CYS A 216 26.69 -4.93 -22.15
N ARG A 217 27.04 -6.12 -21.65
CA ARG A 217 28.30 -6.34 -20.96
C ARG A 217 29.18 -7.32 -21.72
N PHE A 218 30.38 -6.88 -22.07
CA PHE A 218 31.41 -7.67 -22.74
C PHE A 218 32.63 -7.77 -21.82
N GLY A 219 32.75 -8.88 -21.08
CA GLY A 219 33.77 -9.01 -20.03
C GLY A 219 33.55 -8.00 -18.90
N SER A 220 34.47 -7.05 -18.74
CA SER A 220 34.34 -5.92 -17.79
C SER A 220 33.75 -4.65 -18.41
N VAL A 221 33.62 -4.59 -19.73
CA VAL A 221 33.15 -3.40 -20.44
C VAL A 221 31.62 -3.40 -20.49
N VAL A 222 31.01 -2.29 -20.11
CA VAL A 222 29.56 -2.07 -20.19
C VAL A 222 29.29 -0.95 -21.19
N VAL A 223 28.41 -1.21 -22.16
CA VAL A 223 28.03 -0.25 -23.21
C VAL A 223 26.51 -0.07 -23.23
N GLN A 224 26.05 1.13 -23.60
CA GLN A 224 24.63 1.37 -23.85
C GLN A 224 24.16 0.58 -25.06
N ALA A 225 23.04 -0.14 -24.89
CA ALA A 225 22.39 -0.82 -25.99
C ALA A 225 21.25 0.06 -26.52
N LEU A 226 21.01 -0.02 -27.82
CA LEU A 226 19.86 0.58 -28.46
C LEU A 226 18.83 -0.52 -28.73
N TRP A 227 17.61 -0.34 -28.23
CA TRP A 227 16.51 -1.20 -28.61
C TRP A 227 16.21 -1.00 -30.11
N VAL A 228 16.20 -2.09 -30.89
CA VAL A 228 15.97 -2.04 -32.35
C VAL A 228 14.54 -2.44 -32.68
N GLN A 229 14.16 -3.69 -32.41
CA GLN A 229 12.82 -4.24 -32.69
C GLN A 229 12.56 -5.48 -31.83
N THR A 230 11.29 -5.88 -31.72
CA THR A 230 10.91 -7.20 -31.18
C THR A 230 11.15 -8.28 -32.24
N ASP A 231 11.55 -9.48 -31.81
CA ASP A 231 11.53 -10.67 -32.68
C ASP A 231 10.13 -10.80 -33.33
N ALA A 232 10.08 -11.08 -34.63
CA ALA A 232 8.83 -11.48 -35.27
C ALA A 232 8.38 -12.81 -34.64
N ILE A 233 7.13 -12.84 -34.17
CA ILE A 233 6.49 -14.04 -33.60
C ILE A 233 6.32 -15.10 -34.68
#